data_AF-A0A6N6PKW2-F1
#
_entry.id   AF-A0A6N6PKW2-F1
#
_cell.length_a   1.000
_cell.length_b   1.000
_cell.length_c   1.000
_cell.angle_alpha   90.00
_cell.angle_beta   90.00
_cell.angle_gamma   90.00
#
_symmetry.space_group_name_H-M   'P 1'
#
loop_
_entity.id
_entity.type
_entity.pdbx_description
1 polymer ?
#
loop_
_entity_poly.entity_id
_entity_poly.type
_entity_poly.pdbx_seq_one_letter_code
_entity_poly.pdbx_strand_id
1 'polypeptide(L)' 'DARLEAGAEGARRAAVPGIVHQVENVVSVHDLHATMLALMGIDHRRLNTKFQGLGVRLTGIAGNVVKRVKA' A
#
# COMPACT_ATOMS: atom_id res chain seq x y z
N ASP A 1 20.85 7.72 -0.52
CA ASP A 1 20.11 8.97 -0.30
C ASP A 1 19.73 9.68 -1.59
N ALA A 2 18.61 10.40 -1.55
CA ALA A 2 18.09 11.36 -2.54
C ALA A 2 17.47 10.85 -3.87
N ARG A 3 17.06 9.57 -3.99
CA ARG A 3 16.28 9.10 -5.17
C ARG A 3 15.02 8.27 -4.85
N LEU A 4 14.60 8.28 -3.59
CA LEU A 4 13.43 7.56 -3.08
C LEU A 4 12.35 8.52 -2.52
N GLU A 5 12.21 9.68 -3.15
CA GLU A 5 11.21 10.72 -2.84
C GLU A 5 9.88 10.54 -3.61
N ALA A 6 9.69 9.44 -4.34
CA ALA A 6 8.50 9.22 -5.17
C ALA A 6 7.91 7.83 -4.92
N GLY A 7 7.37 7.61 -3.72
CA GLY A 7 6.79 6.33 -3.33
C GLY A 7 5.35 6.47 -2.87
N ALA A 8 4.44 6.56 -3.85
CA ALA A 8 2.97 6.63 -3.74
C ALA A 8 2.40 8.03 -3.46
N GLU A 9 2.60 8.92 -4.44
CA GLU A 9 1.60 9.89 -4.85
C GLU A 9 0.27 9.15 -5.07
N GLY A 10 -0.60 9.22 -4.07
CA GLY A 10 -1.92 8.60 -4.10
C GLY A 10 -2.62 9.02 -5.37
N ALA A 11 -3.07 8.03 -6.15
CA ALA A 11 -3.70 8.23 -7.44
C ALA A 11 -4.76 9.33 -7.32
N ARG A 12 -4.45 10.51 -7.90
CA ARG A 12 -5.42 11.56 -8.18
C ARG A 12 -6.39 10.99 -9.20
N ARG A 13 -7.32 10.13 -8.78
CA ARG A 13 -8.40 9.69 -9.64
C ARG A 13 -9.25 10.94 -9.84
N ALA A 14 -9.13 11.54 -11.02
CA ALA A 14 -9.82 12.78 -11.37
C ALA A 14 -11.30 12.65 -10.98
N ALA A 15 -11.74 13.47 -10.04
CA ALA A 15 -13.14 13.54 -9.69
C ALA A 15 -13.86 14.35 -10.75
N VAL A 16 -15.03 13.87 -11.15
CA VAL A 16 -15.99 14.69 -11.88
C VAL A 16 -16.60 15.65 -10.86
N PRO A 17 -16.44 16.98 -11.02
CA PRO A 17 -16.99 17.95 -10.09
C PRO A 17 -18.52 17.78 -9.99
N GLY A 18 -19.05 17.70 -8.77
CA GLY A 18 -20.49 17.64 -8.50
C GLY A 18 -21.12 16.25 -8.37
N ILE A 19 -20.37 15.15 -8.58
CA ILE A 19 -20.92 13.78 -8.46
C ILE A 19 -20.27 12.96 -7.33
N VAL A 20 -18.99 13.21 -7.01
CA VAL A 20 -18.27 12.43 -5.97
C VAL A 20 -17.49 13.33 -5.02
N HIS A 21 -17.48 12.95 -3.74
CA HIS A 21 -16.60 13.57 -2.75
C HIS A 21 -15.15 13.11 -2.98
N GLN A 22 -14.23 14.05 -3.17
CA GLN A 22 -12.80 13.77 -3.22
C GLN A 22 -12.30 13.46 -1.81
N VAL A 23 -11.87 12.21 -1.61
CA VAL A 23 -11.15 11.84 -0.40
C VAL A 23 -9.66 12.08 -0.66
N GLU A 24 -9.08 13.02 0.07
CA GLU A 24 -7.63 13.23 0.03
C GLU A 24 -6.93 12.03 0.69
N ASN A 25 -5.72 11.71 0.22
CA ASN A 25 -4.85 10.71 0.85
C ASN A 25 -5.38 9.26 0.86
N VAL A 26 -6.09 8.85 -0.20
CA VAL A 26 -6.52 7.45 -0.37
C VAL A 26 -5.33 6.50 -0.31
N VAL A 27 -5.41 5.53 0.60
CA VAL A 27 -4.43 4.44 0.76
C VAL A 27 -5.00 3.16 0.16
N SER A 28 -4.18 2.39 -0.55
CA SER A 28 -4.57 1.07 -1.03
C SER A 28 -4.67 0.08 0.13
N VAL A 29 -5.62 -0.86 0.05
CA VAL A 29 -5.75 -1.97 1.02
C VAL A 29 -4.44 -2.76 1.14
N HIS A 30 -3.67 -2.85 0.05
CA HIS A 30 -2.37 -3.51 0.01
C HIS A 30 -1.31 -2.78 0.87
N ASP A 31 -1.32 -1.46 0.83
CA ASP A 31 -0.41 -0.60 1.60
C ASP A 31 -0.80 -0.60 3.09
N LEU A 32 -2.11 -0.68 3.38
CA LEU A 32 -2.62 -0.85 4.74
C LEU A 32 -2.11 -2.16 5.36
N HIS A 33 -2.29 -3.30 4.67
CA HIS A 33 -1.79 -4.60 5.16
C HIS A 33 -0.27 -4.62 5.32
N ALA A 34 0.47 -4.00 4.39
CA ALA A 34 1.93 -3.85 4.49
C ALA A 34 2.32 -3.04 5.74
N THR A 35 1.58 -1.96 6.03
CA THR A 35 1.82 -1.11 7.19
C THR A 35 1.51 -1.83 8.50
N MET A 36 0.40 -2.57 8.59
CA MET A 36 0.05 -3.37 9.77
C MET A 36 1.15 -4.40 10.11
N LEU A 37 1.60 -5.17 9.12
CA LEU A 37 2.67 -6.15 9.31
C LEU A 37 3.98 -5.49 9.74
N ALA A 38 4.31 -4.34 9.13
CA ALA A 38 5.51 -3.59 9.49
C ALA A 38 5.47 -3.03 10.92
N LEU A 39 4.30 -2.64 11.44
CA LEU A 39 4.13 -2.21 12.85
C LEU A 39 4.31 -3.37 13.82
N MET A 40 3.98 -4.60 13.40
CA MET A 40 4.24 -5.82 14.18
C MET A 40 5.70 -6.32 14.06
N GLY A 41 6.57 -5.60 13.35
CA GLY A 41 7.96 -6.01 13.10
C GLY A 41 8.13 -7.12 12.05
N ILE A 42 7.08 -7.41 11.26
CA ILE A 42 7.08 -8.47 10.25
C ILE A 42 7.31 -7.86 8.86
N ASP A 43 8.31 -8.36 8.12
CA ASP A 43 8.52 -7.96 6.72
C ASP A 43 7.47 -8.62 5.81
N HIS A 44 6.53 -7.81 5.33
CA HIS A 44 5.42 -8.21 4.47
C HIS A 44 5.86 -8.76 3.10
N ARG A 45 7.12 -8.63 2.71
CA ARG A 45 7.68 -9.22 1.48
C ARG A 45 8.08 -10.68 1.66
N ARG A 46 8.27 -11.13 2.91
CA ARG A 46 8.70 -12.50 3.23
C ARG A 46 7.54 -13.47 3.41
N LEU A 47 6.32 -12.95 3.59
CA LEU A 47 5.10 -13.75 3.71
C LEU A 47 4.53 -14.07 2.32
N ASN A 48 5.18 -14.99 1.62
CA ASN A 48 4.67 -15.60 0.41
C ASN A 48 4.08 -16.98 0.70
N THR A 49 3.00 -17.32 0.01
CA THR A 49 2.42 -18.66 0.03
C THR A 49 2.13 -19.12 -1.39
N LYS A 50 2.18 -20.42 -1.62
CA LYS A 50 1.86 -21.03 -2.91
C LYS A 50 0.35 -21.26 -2.96
N PHE A 51 -0.35 -20.54 -3.84
CA PHE A 51 -1.78 -20.74 -4.07
C PHE A 51 -2.00 -20.98 -5.57
N GLN A 52 -2.60 -22.12 -5.91
CA GLN A 52 -2.82 -22.54 -7.31
C GLN A 52 -1.53 -22.52 -8.16
N GLY A 53 -0.38 -22.89 -7.57
CA GLY A 53 0.92 -22.86 -8.24
C GLY A 53 1.55 -21.46 -8.38
N LEU A 54 0.81 -20.39 -8.09
CA LEU A 54 1.29 -19.01 -8.08
C LEU A 54 1.82 -18.63 -6.70
N GLY A 55 2.88 -17.82 -6.68
CA GLY A 55 3.36 -17.19 -5.45
C GLY A 55 2.50 -15.98 -5.13
N VAL A 56 1.65 -16.08 -4.10
CA VAL A 56 0.84 -14.96 -3.62
C VAL A 56 1.44 -14.41 -2.33
N ARG A 57 1.40 -13.08 -2.15
CA ARG A 57 1.83 -12.45 -0.90
C ARG A 57 0.63 -12.21 0.00
N LEU A 58 0.85 -12.23 1.31
CA LEU A 58 -0.22 -11.96 2.28
C LEU A 58 -0.82 -10.54 2.12
N THR A 59 -0.06 -9.59 1.58
CA THR A 59 -0.54 -8.24 1.28
C THR A 59 -1.23 -8.10 -0.08
N GLY A 60 -1.33 -9.17 -0.88
CA GLY A 60 -1.85 -9.16 -2.25
C GLY A 60 -0.76 -9.02 -3.31
N ILE A 61 -1.05 -8.32 -4.42
CA ILE A 61 -0.13 -8.20 -5.57
C ILE A 61 0.98 -7.15 -5.37
N ALA A 62 0.74 -6.16 -4.51
CA ALA A 62 1.64 -5.05 -4.23
C ALA A 62 1.59 -4.67 -2.73
N GLY A 63 2.23 -3.57 -2.34
CA GLY A 63 2.12 -3.03 -0.99
C GLY A 63 3.41 -2.34 -0.54
N ASN A 64 3.30 -1.05 -0.22
CA ASN A 64 4.33 -0.22 0.37
C ASN A 64 3.92 0.19 1.78
N VAL A 65 4.89 0.24 2.70
CA VAL A 65 4.65 0.72 4.06
C VAL A 65 4.36 2.22 4.01
N VAL A 66 3.21 2.63 4.53
CA VAL A 66 2.83 4.05 4.63
C VAL A 66 3.67 4.71 5.72
N LYS A 67 4.60 5.57 5.29
CA LYS A 67 5.53 6.25 6.21
C LYS A 67 4.83 7.18 7.20
N ARG A 68 3.68 7.78 6.83
CA ARG A 68 2.91 8.69 7.69
C ARG A 68 2.36 8.05 8.97
N VAL A 69 2.23 6.72 9.00
CA VAL A 69 1.67 5.98 10.14
C VAL A 69 2.77 5.52 11.11
N LYS A 70 4.03 5.46 10.66
CA LYS A 70 5.15 5.11 11.54
C LYS A 70 5.53 6.33 12.37
N ALA A 71 5.62 6.14 13.69
CA ALA A 71 6.07 7.14 14.65
C ALA A 71 7.52 7.57 14.40
#